data_AF-A0A842UWU9-F1
#
_entry.id   AF-A0A842UWU9-F1
#
_cell.length_a   1.000
_cell.length_b   1.000
_cell.length_c   1.000
_cell.angle_alpha   90.00
_cell.angle_beta   90.00
_cell.angle_gamma   90.00
#
_symmetry.space_group_name_H-M   'P 1'
#
loop_
_entity.id
_entity.type
_entity.pdbx_description
1 polymer ?
#
loop_
_entity_poly.entity_id
_entity_poly.type
_entity_poly.pdbx_seq_one_letter_code
_entity_poly.pdbx_strand_id
1 'polypeptide(L)' 'MCLAIPGKVEKVMKDKVIVCYDAEKREAKFIGIELKKGDYVLVQQGFVVNRMDKKSAEDSLKAWRSIQ' A
#
# COMPACT_ATOMS: atom_id res chain seq x y z
N MET A 1 3.15 -4.67 18.63
CA MET A 1 2.03 -4.92 17.70
C MET A 1 1.94 -3.73 16.76
N CYS A 2 2.67 -3.75 15.64
CA CYS A 2 2.61 -2.67 14.65
C CYS A 2 1.53 -3.03 13.64
N LEU A 3 0.37 -2.39 13.71
CA LEU A 3 -0.62 -2.46 12.64
C LEU A 3 0.06 -1.95 11.36
N ALA A 4 0.19 -2.82 10.37
CA ALA A 4 0.60 -2.44 9.02
C ALA A 4 -0.56 -1.68 8.39
N ILE A 5 -0.66 -0.38 8.68
CA ILE A 5 -1.64 0.49 8.05
C ILE A 5 -1.29 0.52 6.55
N PRO A 6 -2.21 0.16 5.65
CA PRO A 6 -1.99 0.30 4.23
C PRO A 6 -1.93 1.79 3.88
N GLY A 7 -0.80 2.21 3.32
CA GLY A 7 -0.61 3.59 2.89
C GLY A 7 -0.88 3.72 1.40
N LYS A 8 -1.35 4.89 0.98
CA LYS A 8 -1.65 5.16 -0.43
C LYS A 8 -0.42 5.69 -1.14
N VAL A 9 -0.11 5.13 -2.29
CA VAL A 9 1.01 5.58 -3.13
C VAL A 9 0.66 6.92 -3.76
N GLU A 10 1.39 7.96 -3.37
CA GLU A 10 1.22 9.31 -3.90
C GLU A 10 2.21 9.62 -5.03
N LYS A 11 3.42 9.04 -4.96
CA LYS A 11 4.46 9.24 -5.96
C LYS A 11 5.35 8.01 -6.08
N VAL A 12 5.61 7.57 -7.30
CA VAL A 12 6.53 6.46 -7.59
C VAL A 12 7.78 7.02 -8.26
N MET A 13 8.94 6.64 -7.73
CA MET A 13 10.27 6.95 -8.28
C MET A 13 10.94 5.63 -8.72
N LYS A 14 12.13 5.69 -9.32
CA LYS A 14 12.82 4.50 -9.89
C LYS A 14 13.03 3.34 -8.90
N ASP A 15 13.39 3.64 -7.65
CA ASP A 15 13.73 2.64 -6.61
C ASP A 15 12.96 2.87 -5.29
N LYS A 16 12.15 3.93 -5.25
CA LYS A 16 11.49 4.43 -4.04
C LYS A 16 10.08 4.89 -4.34
N VAL A 17 9.22 4.85 -3.34
CA VAL A 17 7.84 5.29 -3.42
C VAL A 17 7.52 6.17 -2.21
N ILE A 18 6.77 7.24 -2.45
CA ILE A 18 6.20 8.09 -1.40
C ILE A 18 4.81 7.57 -1.11
N VAL A 19 4.65 7.10 0.12
CA VAL A 19 3.42 6.54 0.65
C VAL A 19 2.82 7.57 1.61
N CYS A 20 1.61 8.01 1.30
CA CYS A 20 0.83 8.89 2.17
C CYS A 20 -0.06 8.04 3.08
N TYR A 21 0.17 8.18 4.38
CA TYR A 21 -0.74 7.80 5.44
C TYR A 21 -1.61 9.01 5.79
N ASP A 22 -2.74 8.78 6.44
CA ASP A 22 -3.74 9.81 6.76
C ASP A 22 -3.13 11.05 7.44
N ALA A 23 -2.12 10.85 8.30
CA ALA A 23 -1.47 11.90 9.07
C ALA A 23 0.01 12.19 8.66
N GLU A 24 0.66 11.34 7.87
CA GLU A 24 2.09 11.47 7.56
C GLU A 24 2.47 10.85 6.21
N LYS A 25 3.57 11.33 5.61
CA LYS A 25 4.12 10.74 4.38
C LYS A 25 5.43 10.05 4.70
N ARG A 26 5.59 8.80 4.26
CA ARG A 26 6.87 8.06 4.37
C ARG A 26 7.39 7.63 3.02
N GLU A 27 8.70 7.60 2.92
CA GLU A 27 9.40 6.98 1.80
C GLU A 27 9.63 5.49 2.09
N ALA A 28 9.32 4.65 1.10
CA ALA A 28 9.60 3.23 1.15
C ALA A 28 10.32 2.79 -0.14
N LYS A 29 11.13 1.75 -0.06
CA LYS A 29 11.71 1.09 -1.23
C LYS A 29 10.82 -0.05 -1.70
N PHE A 30 10.79 -0.30 -2.99
CA PHE A 30 10.11 -1.45 -3.57
C PHE A 30 11.10 -2.17 -4.49
N ILE A 31 11.12 -3.49 -4.45
CA ILE A 31 12.05 -4.31 -5.22
C ILE A 31 11.23 -5.40 -5.92
N GLY A 32 11.31 -5.46 -7.25
CA GLY A 32 10.62 -6.48 -8.04
C GLY A 32 9.08 -6.37 -8.05
N ILE A 33 8.51 -5.24 -7.60
CA ILE A 33 7.07 -4.99 -7.59
C ILE A 33 6.79 -3.69 -8.34
N GLU A 34 5.97 -3.74 -9.39
CA GLU A 34 5.51 -2.50 -10.04
C GLU A 34 4.42 -1.84 -9.19
N LEU A 35 4.63 -0.57 -8.85
CA LEU A 35 3.67 0.26 -8.12
C LEU A 35 3.19 1.40 -9.02
N LYS A 36 1.91 1.76 -8.91
CA LYS A 36 1.33 2.91 -9.60
C LYS A 36 0.78 3.92 -8.59
N LYS A 37 0.66 5.16 -9.04
CA LYS A 37 0.04 6.21 -8.25
C LYS A 37 -1.42 5.83 -7.96
N GLY A 38 -1.78 5.81 -6.68
CA GLY A 38 -3.11 5.43 -6.21
C GLY A 38 -3.26 3.98 -5.73
N ASP A 39 -2.24 3.14 -5.88
CA ASP A 39 -2.21 1.82 -5.23
C ASP A 39 -2.10 1.95 -3.72
N TYR A 40 -2.57 0.92 -3.01
CA TYR A 40 -2.36 0.79 -1.57
C TYR A 40 -1.24 -0.20 -1.32
N VAL A 41 -0.32 0.14 -0.43
CA VAL A 41 0.85 -0.69 -0.14
C VAL A 41 1.02 -0.89 1.35
N LEU A 42 1.47 -2.09 1.70
CA LEU A 42 1.93 -2.40 3.06
C LEU A 42 3.44 -2.17 3.11
N VAL A 43 3.86 -1.34 4.06
CA VAL A 43 5.27 -1.02 4.28
C VAL A 43 5.71 -1.64 5.60
N GLN A 44 6.81 -2.39 5.56
CA GLN A 44 7.44 -2.97 6.73
C GLN A 44 8.93 -2.66 6.71
N GLN A 45 9.45 -2.06 7.79
CA GLN A 45 10.86 -1.66 7.92
C GLN A 45 11.38 -0.78 6.76
N GLY A 46 10.52 0.05 6.16
CA GLY A 46 10.88 0.92 5.03
C GLY A 46 10.85 0.24 3.66
N PHE A 47 10.34 -0.98 3.57
CA PHE A 47 10.16 -1.70 2.31
C PHE A 47 8.69 -2.00 2.06
N VAL A 48 8.26 -1.88 0.80
CA VAL A 48 6.97 -2.34 0.34
C VAL A 48 7.00 -3.86 0.29
N VAL A 49 6.24 -4.48 1.18
CA VAL A 49 6.13 -5.95 1.26
C VAL A 49 4.95 -6.49 0.48
N ASN A 50 3.91 -5.68 0.26
CA ASN A 50 2.74 -6.10 -0.49
C ASN A 50 2.07 -4.92 -1.20
N ARG A 51 1.65 -5.11 -2.45
CA ARG A 51 0.77 -4.17 -3.16
C ARG A 51 -0.65 -4.71 -3.15
N MET A 52 -1.59 -3.82 -2.86
CA MET A 52 -3.01 -4.08 -3.01
C MET A 52 -3.51 -3.22 -4.18
N ASP A 53 -3.85 -3.90 -5.27
CA ASP A 53 -4.58 -3.31 -6.37
C ASP A 53 -5.98 -2.89 -5.88
N LYS A 54 -6.43 -1.69 -6.26
CA LYS A 54 -7.75 -1.15 -5.89
C LYS A 54 -8.90 -2.15 -6.09
N LYS A 55 -8.85 -2.90 -7.19
CA LYS A 55 -9.86 -3.89 -7.58
C LYS A 55 -9.89 -5.11 -6.65
N SER A 56 -8.72 -5.66 -6.29
CA SER A 56 -8.63 -6.74 -5.30
C SER A 56 -8.90 -6.27 -3.88
N ALA A 57 -8.57 -5.02 -3.55
CA ALA A 57 -8.90 -4.42 -2.26
C ALA A 57 -10.43 -4.24 -2.11
N GLU A 58 -11.12 -3.77 -3.15
CA GLU A 58 -12.58 -3.66 -3.18
C GLU A 58 -13.28 -5.03 -3.17
N ASP A 59 -12.76 -6.02 -3.91
CA ASP A 59 -13.29 -7.39 -3.86
C ASP A 59 -13.10 -8.04 -2.47
N SER A 60 -11.94 -7.81 -1.83
CA SER A 60 -11.69 -8.27 -0.45
C SER A 60 -12.58 -7.56 0.58
N LEU A 61 -12.81 -6.26 0.41
CA LEU A 61 -13.75 -5.48 1.24
C LEU A 61 -15.20 -5.95 1.07
N LYS A 62 -15.60 -6.30 -0.15
CA LYS A 62 -16.92 -6.90 -0.43
C LYS A 62 -17.05 -8.28 0.20
N ALA A 63 -16.05 -9.14 0.05
CA ALA A 63 -16.03 -10.47 0.66
C ALA A 63 -16.13 -10.37 2.19
N TRP A 64 -15.38 -9.46 2.82
CA TRP A 64 -15.46 -9.19 4.26
C TRP A 64 -16.83 -8.70 4.71
N ARG A 65 -17.52 -7.86 3.92
CA ARG A 65 -18.89 -7.39 4.24
C ARG A 65 -19.95 -8.47 4.09
N SER A 66 -19.73 -9.49 3.28
CA SER A 66 -20.72 -10.54 3.02
C SER A 66 -20.73 -11.65 4.09
N ILE A 67 -19.74 -11.69 4.98
CA ILE A 67 -19.66 -12.65 6.10
C ILE A 67 -20.13 -12.00 7.41
N GLN A 68 -20.68 -10.78 7.36
CA GLN A 68 -21.36 -10.12 8.47
C GLN A 68 -22.85 -10.50 8.52
#